data_AF-A0A968T8N4-F1
#
_entry.id   AF-A0A968T8N4-F1
#
_cell.length_a   1.000
_cell.length_b   1.000
_cell.length_c   1.000
_cell.angle_alpha   90.00
_cell.angle_beta   90.00
_cell.angle_gamma   90.00
#
_symmetry.space_group_name_H-M   'P 1'
#
loop_
_entity.id
_entity.type
_entity.pdbx_description
1 polymer ?
#
loop_
_entity_poly.entity_id
_entity_poly.type
_entity_poly.pdbx_seq_one_letter_code
_entity_poly.pdbx_strand_id
1 'polypeptide(L)'
;MTNRPSRLLWRRVLLLTTATLLLSAAIAPPSQALFFRYRDGDDPEDFEDCARELLESGLPDDQVAIACAEALVPEDLSSCVSDIAAHTLVEANLALFACFRVRRPIELANCTVDITRETIEPFYGDRNDETAASARDALDRCRRSLLPERYASCVIGLSEPIALTPMDAMAICLEAEDFPRELYLPAAGAEL
;
A
#
# COMPACT_ATOMS: atom_id res chain seq x y z
N MET A 1 52.48 -89.46 26.33
CA MET A 1 52.86 -89.76 24.94
C MET A 1 52.36 -88.62 24.06
N THR A 2 53.31 -87.96 23.37
CA THR A 2 53.21 -87.21 22.08
C THR A 2 52.08 -86.17 21.93
N ASN A 3 52.28 -84.91 21.52
CA ASN A 3 53.39 -84.23 20.86
C ASN A 3 53.17 -82.69 20.97
N ARG A 4 54.24 -81.90 20.95
CA ARG A 4 54.28 -80.42 20.89
C ARG A 4 54.69 -80.02 19.44
N PRO A 5 54.97 -78.75 19.09
CA PRO A 5 54.16 -77.53 18.97
C PRO A 5 54.27 -76.92 17.54
N SER A 6 53.69 -75.74 17.26
CA SER A 6 54.26 -74.59 16.48
C SER A 6 53.12 -73.69 15.97
N ARG A 7 52.97 -72.46 16.46
CA ARG A 7 53.65 -71.20 16.06
C ARG A 7 53.39 -70.78 14.60
N LEU A 8 52.59 -69.71 14.51
CA LEU A 8 52.76 -68.54 13.66
C LEU A 8 52.58 -68.74 12.15
N LEU A 9 52.03 -67.68 11.55
CA LEU A 9 51.85 -67.46 10.12
C LEU A 9 50.58 -68.13 9.60
N TRP A 10 49.49 -67.37 9.59
CA TRP A 10 48.84 -66.98 8.34
C TRP A 10 48.11 -65.66 8.59
N ARG A 11 48.89 -64.61 8.40
CA ARG A 11 48.46 -63.25 8.13
C ARG A 11 47.54 -63.28 6.90
N ARG A 12 46.44 -62.52 6.96
CA ARG A 12 45.64 -62.00 5.83
C ARG A 12 44.61 -62.96 5.20
N VAL A 13 43.35 -62.85 5.62
CA VAL A 13 42.16 -62.72 4.75
C VAL A 13 41.12 -61.96 5.59
N LEU A 14 41.03 -60.63 5.39
CA LEU A 14 39.90 -59.93 4.78
C LEU A 14 38.58 -60.11 5.56
N LEU A 15 38.18 -59.06 6.29
CA LEU A 15 37.10 -58.13 5.88
C LEU A 15 35.72 -58.81 5.93
N LEU A 16 34.90 -58.47 6.94
CA LEU A 16 33.43 -58.36 6.90
C LEU A 16 32.85 -58.40 8.33
N THR A 17 32.80 -57.26 9.00
CA THR A 17 31.73 -56.98 9.99
C THR A 17 31.32 -55.53 9.82
N THR A 18 30.48 -55.31 8.81
CA THR A 18 29.75 -54.06 8.58
C THR A 18 28.80 -53.79 9.74
N ALA A 19 28.90 -52.59 10.29
CA ALA A 19 27.99 -52.04 11.28
C ALA A 19 26.54 -52.04 10.76
N THR A 20 25.67 -52.80 11.41
CA THR A 20 24.22 -52.65 11.28
C THR A 20 23.75 -51.56 12.25
N LEU A 21 23.79 -50.31 11.80
CA LEU A 21 23.07 -49.20 12.42
C LEU A 21 21.61 -49.26 11.96
N LEU A 22 20.74 -49.55 12.92
CA LEU A 22 19.29 -49.66 12.79
C LEU A 22 18.68 -48.35 12.30
N LEU A 23 18.00 -48.46 11.17
CA LEU A 23 17.18 -47.44 10.53
C LEU A 23 15.92 -47.20 11.39
N SER A 24 15.96 -46.22 12.30
CA SER A 24 14.76 -45.73 12.98
C SER A 24 14.12 -44.67 12.10
N ALA A 25 13.20 -45.08 11.22
CA ALA A 25 12.32 -44.18 10.50
C ALA A 25 11.30 -43.60 11.48
N ALA A 26 11.51 -42.35 11.92
CA ALA A 26 10.54 -41.59 12.68
C ALA A 26 9.36 -41.22 11.76
N ILE A 27 8.21 -41.85 11.99
CA ILE A 27 6.93 -41.47 11.39
C ILE A 27 6.47 -40.23 12.15
N ALA A 28 6.72 -39.05 11.59
CA ALA A 28 6.13 -37.81 12.10
C ALA A 28 4.62 -37.82 11.80
N PRO A 29 3.73 -37.58 12.79
CA PRO A 29 2.30 -37.48 12.53
C PRO A 29 1.99 -36.24 11.67
N PRO A 30 1.05 -36.34 10.70
CA PRO A 30 0.71 -35.25 9.77
C PRO A 30 0.02 -34.03 10.41
N SER A 31 -0.11 -33.99 11.74
CA SER A 31 -0.87 -32.98 12.49
C SER A 31 -0.19 -31.60 12.59
N GLN A 32 0.95 -31.39 11.93
CA GLN A 32 1.72 -30.13 12.00
C GLN A 32 1.52 -29.21 10.79
N ALA A 33 0.61 -29.56 9.88
CA ALA A 33 0.23 -28.69 8.75
C ALA A 33 -0.72 -27.53 9.14
N LEU A 34 -0.90 -27.24 10.44
CA LEU A 34 -1.77 -26.17 10.94
C LEU A 34 -1.01 -24.93 11.43
N PHE A 35 0.30 -24.84 11.28
CA PHE A 35 1.00 -23.59 11.54
C PHE A 35 0.89 -22.67 10.31
N PHE A 36 -0.17 -21.85 10.36
CA PHE A 36 -0.34 -20.58 9.67
C PHE A 36 -0.12 -20.57 8.15
N ARG A 37 -1.24 -20.58 7.41
CA ARG A 37 -1.32 -19.76 6.19
C ARG A 37 -1.39 -18.28 6.61
N TYR A 38 -0.32 -17.73 7.16
CA TYR A 38 -0.05 -16.32 6.90
C TYR A 38 0.18 -16.27 5.39
N ARG A 39 -0.51 -15.36 4.70
CA ARG A 39 -0.10 -15.01 3.34
C ARG A 39 1.36 -14.57 3.48
N ASP A 40 2.25 -15.27 2.78
CA ASP A 40 3.69 -15.01 2.80
C ASP A 40 3.87 -13.53 2.42
N GLY A 41 4.07 -12.64 3.40
CA GLY A 41 4.09 -11.18 3.23
C GLY A 41 3.25 -10.32 4.18
N ASP A 42 2.45 -10.86 5.09
CA ASP A 42 1.74 -10.04 6.10
C ASP A 42 2.52 -10.03 7.44
N ASP A 43 3.17 -8.92 7.78
CA ASP A 43 3.89 -8.72 9.05
C ASP A 43 2.92 -8.14 10.11
N PRO A 44 2.81 -8.72 11.33
CA PRO A 44 2.03 -8.12 12.41
C PRO A 44 2.39 -6.66 12.69
N GLU A 45 3.66 -6.27 12.48
CA GLU A 45 4.14 -4.90 12.66
C GLU A 45 3.39 -3.91 11.75
N ASP A 46 3.05 -4.29 10.51
CA ASP A 46 2.32 -3.44 9.55
C ASP A 46 0.92 -3.07 10.07
N PHE A 47 0.24 -4.03 10.71
CA PHE A 47 -1.10 -3.80 11.28
C PHE A 47 -1.02 -3.00 12.59
N GLU A 48 0.01 -3.24 13.40
CA GLU A 48 0.25 -2.47 14.63
C GLU A 48 0.55 -1.00 14.32
N ASP A 49 1.38 -0.74 13.31
CA ASP A 49 1.74 0.60 12.86
C ASP A 49 0.54 1.30 12.23
N CYS A 50 -0.22 0.61 11.36
CA CYS A 50 -1.49 1.13 10.83
C CYS A 50 -2.44 1.57 11.95
N ALA A 51 -2.65 0.70 12.94
CA ALA A 51 -3.57 0.99 14.03
C ALA A 51 -3.10 2.20 14.86
N ARG A 52 -1.80 2.26 15.18
CA ARG A 52 -1.20 3.37 15.93
C ARG A 52 -1.41 4.71 15.21
N GLU A 53 -1.09 4.79 13.92
CA GLU A 53 -1.19 6.02 13.14
C GLU A 53 -2.63 6.51 12.98
N LEU A 54 -3.57 5.60 12.74
CA LEU A 54 -4.99 5.96 12.62
C LEU A 54 -5.58 6.43 13.97
N LEU A 55 -5.17 5.82 15.08
CA LEU A 55 -5.55 6.27 16.43
C LEU A 55 -4.96 7.66 16.74
N GLU A 56 -3.70 7.90 16.38
CA GLU A 56 -3.04 9.22 16.52
C GLU A 56 -3.74 10.30 15.69
N SER A 57 -4.36 9.92 14.57
CA SER A 57 -5.21 10.77 13.74
C SER A 57 -6.61 11.02 14.33
N GLY A 58 -6.91 10.47 15.51
CA GLY A 58 -8.15 10.70 16.24
C GLY A 58 -9.33 9.82 15.82
N LEU A 59 -9.08 8.71 15.12
CA LEU A 59 -10.12 7.76 14.73
C LEU A 59 -10.49 6.83 15.89
N PRO A 60 -11.76 6.39 16.01
CA PRO A 60 -12.20 5.49 17.07
C PRO A 60 -11.71 4.05 16.87
N ASP A 61 -11.43 3.36 17.97
CA ASP A 61 -10.83 2.01 18.02
C ASP A 61 -11.52 0.98 17.10
N ASP A 62 -12.86 0.98 17.06
CA ASP A 62 -13.64 0.03 16.27
C ASP A 62 -13.48 0.26 14.77
N GLN A 63 -13.46 1.52 14.35
CA GLN A 63 -13.21 1.90 12.96
C GLN A 63 -11.77 1.59 12.55
N VAL A 64 -10.80 1.86 13.42
CA VAL A 64 -9.38 1.54 13.17
C VAL A 64 -9.18 0.04 13.00
N ALA A 65 -9.75 -0.77 13.90
CA ALA A 65 -9.65 -2.22 13.83
C ALA A 65 -10.21 -2.77 12.50
N ILE A 66 -11.38 -2.27 12.07
CA ILE A 66 -11.98 -2.68 10.78
C ILE A 66 -11.10 -2.21 9.61
N ALA A 67 -10.69 -0.94 9.62
CA ALA A 67 -9.94 -0.34 8.53
C ALA A 67 -8.60 -1.05 8.29
N CYS A 68 -7.78 -1.25 9.31
CA CYS A 68 -6.48 -1.91 9.16
C CYS A 68 -6.63 -3.39 8.81
N ALA A 69 -7.65 -4.09 9.33
CA ALA A 69 -7.88 -5.49 9.01
C ALA A 69 -8.38 -5.72 7.56
N GLU A 70 -9.11 -4.76 7.00
CA GLU A 70 -9.63 -4.84 5.63
C GLU A 70 -8.74 -4.13 4.59
N ALA A 71 -7.71 -3.41 5.03
CA ALA A 71 -6.76 -2.73 4.15
C ALA A 71 -6.03 -3.73 3.24
N LEU A 72 -5.85 -3.35 1.97
CA LEU A 72 -5.04 -4.15 1.05
C LEU A 72 -3.54 -4.09 1.42
N VAL A 73 -3.10 -2.91 1.86
CA VAL A 73 -1.75 -2.60 2.36
C VAL A 73 -1.96 -1.67 3.56
N PRO A 74 -1.83 -2.15 4.81
CA PRO A 74 -2.14 -1.36 6.01
C PRO A 74 -1.33 -0.06 6.10
N GLU A 75 -0.03 -0.12 5.82
CA GLU A 75 0.89 1.03 5.86
C GLU A 75 0.47 2.14 4.87
N ASP A 76 0.13 1.77 3.63
CA ASP A 76 -0.32 2.74 2.62
C ASP A 76 -1.63 3.43 3.05
N LEU A 77 -2.53 2.67 3.67
CA LEU A 77 -3.80 3.22 4.16
C LEU A 77 -3.55 4.23 5.29
N SER A 78 -2.75 3.86 6.29
CA SER A 78 -2.51 4.71 7.44
C SER A 78 -1.72 5.97 7.08
N SER A 79 -0.67 5.83 6.26
CA SER A 79 0.08 6.97 5.71
C SER A 79 -0.82 7.91 4.91
N CYS A 80 -1.70 7.39 4.05
CA CYS A 80 -2.62 8.25 3.30
C CYS A 80 -3.52 9.10 4.21
N VAL A 81 -4.03 8.51 5.29
CA VAL A 81 -4.93 9.21 6.21
C VAL A 81 -4.18 10.21 7.07
N SER A 82 -3.05 9.79 7.65
CA SER A 82 -2.26 10.63 8.55
C SER A 82 -1.66 11.82 7.81
N ASP A 83 -1.18 11.65 6.58
CA ASP A 83 -0.65 12.75 5.76
C ASP A 83 -1.72 13.79 5.44
N ILE A 84 -2.91 13.36 5.00
CA ILE A 84 -4.02 14.26 4.72
C ILE A 84 -4.44 15.00 5.99
N ALA A 85 -4.62 14.29 7.11
CA ALA A 85 -5.07 14.90 8.37
C ALA A 85 -4.03 15.85 8.98
N ALA A 86 -2.74 15.57 8.80
CA ALA A 86 -1.65 16.39 9.34
C ALA A 86 -1.35 17.63 8.50
N HIS A 87 -1.57 17.57 7.18
CA HIS A 87 -1.13 18.59 6.23
C HIS A 87 -2.27 19.34 5.54
N THR A 88 -3.52 19.05 5.89
CA THR A 88 -4.69 19.77 5.39
C THR A 88 -5.71 20.00 6.51
N LEU A 89 -6.81 20.68 6.21
CA LEU A 89 -7.96 20.84 7.12
C LEU A 89 -9.05 19.78 6.88
N VAL A 90 -8.69 18.66 6.27
CA VAL A 90 -9.61 17.54 6.04
C VAL A 90 -9.62 16.64 7.27
N GLU A 91 -10.83 16.37 7.78
CA GLU A 91 -11.04 15.47 8.91
C GLU A 91 -10.55 14.05 8.62
N ALA A 92 -9.86 13.42 9.58
CA ALA A 92 -9.30 12.08 9.44
C ALA A 92 -10.35 11.03 9.01
N ASN A 93 -11.59 11.14 9.50
CA ASN A 93 -12.70 10.26 9.11
C ASN A 93 -13.01 10.35 7.60
N LEU A 94 -12.97 11.55 7.04
CA LEU A 94 -13.22 11.78 5.63
C LEU A 94 -12.02 11.31 4.78
N ALA A 95 -10.80 11.56 5.25
CA ALA A 95 -9.58 11.05 4.65
C ALA A 95 -9.60 9.51 4.58
N LEU A 96 -9.90 8.84 5.70
CA LEU A 96 -10.03 7.37 5.77
C LEU A 96 -11.04 6.85 4.74
N PHE A 97 -12.23 7.46 4.68
CA PHE A 97 -13.27 7.10 3.73
C PHE A 97 -12.81 7.23 2.26
N ALA A 98 -11.94 8.19 1.95
CA ALA A 98 -11.39 8.39 0.62
C ALA A 98 -10.22 7.44 0.32
N CYS A 99 -9.22 7.35 1.21
CA CYS A 99 -8.05 6.48 1.10
C CYS A 99 -8.44 5.01 0.95
N PHE A 100 -9.45 4.56 1.69
CA PHE A 100 -9.91 3.17 1.64
C PHE A 100 -10.56 2.78 0.30
N ARG A 101 -10.94 3.76 -0.52
CA ARG A 101 -11.67 3.56 -1.79
C ARG A 101 -10.82 3.60 -3.04
N VAL A 102 -9.54 3.89 -2.90
CA VAL A 102 -8.62 4.01 -4.03
C VAL A 102 -7.64 2.85 -4.03
N ARG A 103 -7.08 2.56 -5.20
CA ARG A 103 -6.00 1.56 -5.33
C ARG A 103 -4.61 2.13 -5.10
N ARG A 104 -4.49 3.46 -4.97
CA ARG A 104 -3.22 4.19 -4.83
C ARG A 104 -3.35 5.22 -3.70
N PRO A 105 -3.41 4.80 -2.43
CA PRO A 105 -3.62 5.72 -1.30
C PRO A 105 -2.54 6.81 -1.22
N ILE A 106 -1.27 6.45 -1.40
CA ILE A 106 -0.15 7.40 -1.34
C ILE A 106 -0.28 8.52 -2.39
N GLU A 107 -0.68 8.19 -3.62
CA GLU A 107 -0.86 9.22 -4.65
C GLU A 107 -2.06 10.12 -4.40
N LEU A 108 -3.13 9.57 -3.80
CA LEU A 108 -4.28 10.37 -3.37
C LEU A 108 -3.88 11.39 -2.30
N ALA A 109 -3.08 10.96 -1.32
CA ALA A 109 -2.58 11.82 -0.25
C ALA A 109 -1.67 12.92 -0.80
N ASN A 110 -0.64 12.57 -1.57
CA ASN A 110 0.25 13.53 -2.23
C ASN A 110 -0.55 14.54 -3.05
N CYS A 111 -1.47 14.06 -3.90
CA CYS A 111 -2.31 14.94 -4.71
C CYS A 111 -3.11 15.95 -3.88
N THR A 112 -3.73 15.49 -2.79
CA THR A 112 -4.58 16.33 -1.94
C THR A 112 -3.74 17.35 -1.16
N VAL A 113 -2.62 16.90 -0.59
CA VAL A 113 -1.70 17.72 0.21
C VAL A 113 -1.04 18.78 -0.68
N ASP A 114 -0.52 18.39 -1.83
CA ASP A 114 0.16 19.30 -2.75
C ASP A 114 -0.78 20.40 -3.27
N ILE A 115 -1.99 20.04 -3.72
CA ILE A 115 -2.98 21.04 -4.15
C ILE A 115 -3.36 21.96 -2.99
N THR A 116 -3.52 21.41 -1.78
CA THR A 116 -3.88 22.22 -0.61
C THR A 116 -2.81 23.25 -0.31
N ARG A 117 -1.55 22.83 -0.20
CA ARG A 117 -0.43 23.67 0.23
C ARG A 117 0.08 24.61 -0.85
N GLU A 118 0.11 24.17 -2.10
CA GLU A 118 0.72 24.93 -3.21
C GLU A 118 -0.31 25.76 -4.00
N THR A 119 -1.61 25.53 -3.80
CA THR A 119 -2.65 26.23 -4.57
C THR A 119 -3.77 26.82 -3.70
N ILE A 120 -4.35 26.04 -2.79
CA ILE A 120 -5.51 26.48 -2.00
C ILE A 120 -5.09 27.46 -0.90
N GLU A 121 -4.15 27.09 -0.05
CA GLU A 121 -3.67 27.92 1.07
C GLU A 121 -3.09 29.27 0.59
N PRO A 122 -2.28 29.35 -0.49
CA PRO A 122 -1.81 30.64 -1.00
C PRO A 122 -2.93 31.55 -1.53
N PHE A 123 -4.03 30.97 -2.01
CA PHE A 123 -5.12 31.73 -2.61
C PHE A 123 -6.16 32.21 -1.58
N TYR A 124 -6.61 31.30 -0.69
CA TYR A 124 -7.66 31.60 0.29
C TYR A 124 -7.10 31.98 1.67
N GLY A 125 -5.83 31.72 1.94
CA GLY A 125 -5.20 31.87 3.25
C GLY A 125 -5.22 30.58 4.08
N ASP A 126 -4.34 30.51 5.08
CA ASP A 126 -4.20 29.34 5.94
C ASP A 126 -5.34 29.27 7.00
N ARG A 127 -5.79 28.03 7.31
CA ARG A 127 -6.73 27.69 8.39
C ARG A 127 -8.05 28.48 8.44
N ASN A 128 -8.79 28.52 7.33
CA ASN A 128 -10.15 29.06 7.30
C ASN A 128 -11.17 28.08 6.68
N ASP A 129 -12.45 28.45 6.73
CA ASP A 129 -13.56 27.63 6.26
C ASP A 129 -13.48 27.38 4.74
N GLU A 130 -13.05 28.37 3.95
CA GLU A 130 -12.87 28.26 2.50
C GLU A 130 -11.75 27.27 2.12
N THR A 131 -10.62 27.31 2.83
CA THR A 131 -9.50 26.37 2.68
C THR A 131 -9.92 24.97 3.08
N ALA A 132 -10.69 24.83 4.17
CA ALA A 132 -11.21 23.52 4.58
C ALA A 132 -12.21 22.95 3.57
N ALA A 133 -13.11 23.78 3.03
CA ALA A 133 -14.03 23.36 1.98
C ALA A 133 -13.27 22.94 0.70
N SER A 134 -12.33 23.77 0.26
CA SER A 134 -11.55 23.53 -0.96
C SER A 134 -10.64 22.31 -0.83
N ALA A 135 -10.07 22.03 0.36
CA ALA A 135 -9.25 20.84 0.59
C ALA A 135 -10.10 19.55 0.52
N ARG A 136 -11.36 19.58 0.98
CA ARG A 136 -12.30 18.47 0.79
C ARG A 136 -12.65 18.26 -0.69
N ASP A 137 -12.78 19.34 -1.45
CA ASP A 137 -12.98 19.27 -2.90
C ASP A 137 -11.75 18.72 -3.62
N ALA A 138 -10.54 19.11 -3.21
CA ALA A 138 -9.30 18.55 -3.72
C ALA A 138 -9.24 17.03 -3.47
N LEU A 139 -9.57 16.58 -2.25
CA LEU A 139 -9.63 15.15 -1.91
C LEU A 139 -10.61 14.38 -2.82
N ASP A 140 -11.83 14.90 -3.01
CA ASP A 140 -12.81 14.23 -3.88
C ASP A 140 -12.35 14.15 -5.34
N ARG A 141 -11.70 15.20 -5.85
CA ARG A 141 -11.21 15.25 -7.24
C ARG A 141 -9.97 14.38 -7.45
N CYS A 142 -9.01 14.42 -6.53
CA CYS A 142 -7.85 13.52 -6.53
C CYS A 142 -8.30 12.05 -6.51
N ARG A 143 -9.36 11.73 -5.75
CA ARG A 143 -9.94 10.38 -5.72
C ARG A 143 -10.58 9.97 -7.05
N ARG A 144 -11.16 10.92 -7.78
CA ARG A 144 -11.80 10.69 -9.09
C ARG A 144 -10.81 10.66 -10.25
N SER A 145 -9.67 11.34 -10.10
CA SER A 145 -8.60 11.34 -11.09
C SER A 145 -8.07 9.93 -11.32
N LEU A 146 -7.77 9.62 -12.58
CA LEU A 146 -7.12 8.36 -12.95
C LEU A 146 -5.62 8.39 -12.65
N LEU A 147 -5.03 9.58 -12.55
CA LEU A 147 -3.60 9.82 -12.36
C LEU A 147 -3.38 10.99 -11.36
N PRO A 148 -3.61 10.77 -10.05
CA PRO A 148 -3.63 11.84 -9.05
C PRO A 148 -2.39 12.75 -9.07
N GLU A 149 -1.19 12.20 -9.25
CA GLU A 149 0.05 13.00 -9.32
C GLU A 149 0.10 13.93 -10.54
N ARG A 150 -0.36 13.45 -11.71
CA ARG A 150 -0.44 14.29 -12.91
C ARG A 150 -1.52 15.35 -12.78
N TYR A 151 -2.63 15.00 -12.16
CA TYR A 151 -3.71 15.94 -11.87
C TYR A 151 -3.23 17.08 -10.95
N ALA A 152 -2.57 16.77 -9.83
CA ALA A 152 -1.98 17.78 -8.95
C ALA A 152 -0.97 18.67 -9.67
N SER A 153 -0.07 18.07 -10.46
CA SER A 153 0.89 18.82 -11.29
C SER A 153 0.21 19.78 -12.26
N CYS A 154 -0.92 19.37 -12.86
CA CYS A 154 -1.71 20.25 -13.73
C CYS A 154 -2.31 21.42 -12.94
N VAL A 155 -2.94 21.15 -11.80
CA VAL A 155 -3.58 22.19 -10.98
C VAL A 155 -2.57 23.22 -10.51
N ILE A 156 -1.45 22.78 -9.95
CA ILE A 156 -0.37 23.65 -9.47
C ILE A 156 0.23 24.45 -10.62
N GLY A 157 0.57 23.78 -11.72
CA GLY A 157 1.21 24.41 -12.88
C GLY A 157 0.32 25.42 -13.62
N LEU A 158 -1.01 25.29 -13.54
CA LEU A 158 -1.94 26.24 -14.15
C LEU A 158 -2.39 27.35 -13.20
N SER A 159 -2.30 27.17 -11.88
CA SER A 159 -2.84 28.16 -10.93
C SER A 159 -2.03 29.46 -10.90
N GLU A 160 -0.70 29.39 -10.99
CA GLU A 160 0.17 30.57 -10.89
C GLU A 160 0.24 31.41 -12.17
N PRO A 161 0.54 30.87 -13.38
CA PRO A 161 0.88 31.71 -14.54
C PRO A 161 -0.32 32.42 -15.18
N ILE A 162 -1.53 31.87 -15.01
CA ILE A 162 -2.76 32.37 -15.64
C ILE A 162 -3.81 32.80 -14.61
N ALA A 163 -3.43 32.92 -13.33
CA ALA A 163 -4.25 33.42 -12.24
C ALA A 163 -5.62 32.75 -12.12
N LEU A 164 -5.67 31.42 -12.30
CA LEU A 164 -6.88 30.65 -12.08
C LEU A 164 -7.18 30.55 -10.58
N THR A 165 -8.46 30.53 -10.24
CA THR A 165 -8.85 30.14 -8.89
C THR A 165 -8.55 28.65 -8.68
N PRO A 166 -8.29 28.19 -7.44
CA PRO A 166 -8.06 26.77 -7.18
C PRO A 166 -9.18 25.88 -7.71
N MET A 167 -10.43 26.34 -7.62
CA MET A 167 -11.60 25.60 -8.11
C MET A 167 -11.64 25.50 -9.64
N ASP A 168 -11.29 26.57 -10.34
CA ASP A 168 -11.24 26.57 -11.81
C ASP A 168 -10.11 25.68 -12.32
N ALA A 169 -8.91 25.77 -11.72
CA ALA A 169 -7.77 24.92 -12.08
C ALA A 169 -8.10 23.44 -11.87
N MET A 170 -8.66 23.09 -10.71
CA MET A 170 -9.14 21.73 -10.41
C MET A 170 -10.24 21.24 -11.36
N ALA A 171 -11.14 22.12 -11.82
CA ALA A 171 -12.16 21.75 -12.80
C ALA A 171 -11.57 21.47 -14.18
N ILE A 172 -10.76 22.40 -14.70
CA ILE A 172 -10.13 22.30 -16.02
C ILE A 172 -9.23 21.05 -16.11
N CYS A 173 -8.40 20.82 -15.09
CA CYS A 173 -7.48 19.69 -15.08
C CYS A 173 -8.19 18.34 -15.00
N LEU A 174 -9.31 18.25 -14.27
CA LEU A 174 -10.07 17.00 -14.19
C LEU A 174 -10.81 16.71 -15.51
N GLU A 175 -11.37 17.75 -16.14
CA GLU A 175 -11.99 17.62 -17.46
C GLU A 175 -10.99 17.22 -18.55
N ALA A 176 -9.73 17.67 -18.46
CA ALA A 176 -8.68 17.28 -19.40
C ALA A 176 -8.28 15.79 -19.32
N GLU A 177 -8.61 15.08 -18.23
CA GLU A 177 -8.44 13.63 -18.15
C GLU A 177 -9.53 12.85 -18.90
N ASP A 178 -10.72 13.45 -19.03
CA ASP A 178 -11.77 12.91 -19.88
C ASP A 178 -11.36 13.11 -21.34
N PHE A 179 -10.95 12.01 -21.99
CA PHE A 179 -10.53 11.96 -23.39
C PHE A 179 -11.35 12.91 -24.29
N PRO A 180 -10.71 13.71 -25.18
CA PRO A 180 -11.46 14.50 -26.14
C PRO A 180 -12.19 13.57 -27.09
N ARG A 181 -13.52 13.44 -26.89
CA ARG A 181 -14.38 12.65 -27.76
C ARG A 181 -14.31 13.15 -29.21
N GLU A 182 -13.92 14.41 -29.43
CA GLU A 182 -13.74 14.98 -30.78
C GLU A 182 -12.53 14.42 -31.54
N LEU A 183 -11.50 13.90 -30.86
CA LEU A 183 -10.30 13.36 -31.54
C LEU A 183 -10.46 11.92 -32.01
N TYR A 184 -11.49 11.21 -31.52
CA TYR A 184 -11.73 9.80 -31.81
C TYR A 184 -13.07 9.52 -32.49
N LEU A 185 -13.96 10.52 -32.58
CA LEU A 185 -15.14 10.44 -33.44
C LEU A 185 -14.74 10.93 -34.85
N PRO A 186 -14.86 10.12 -35.92
CA PRO A 186 -14.75 10.65 -37.26
C PRO A 186 -15.78 11.77 -37.39
N ALA A 187 -15.34 12.94 -37.86
CA ALA A 187 -16.21 14.10 -38.03
C ALA A 187 -17.50 13.65 -38.73
N ALA A 188 -18.62 13.73 -38.00
CA ALA A 188 -19.94 13.49 -38.56
C ALA A 188 -20.23 14.65 -39.52
N GLY A 189 -19.77 14.53 -40.76
CA GLY A 189 -19.88 15.61 -41.75
C GLY A 189 -18.91 15.57 -42.93
N ALA A 190 -18.08 14.54 -43.10
CA ALA A 190 -17.41 14.33 -44.39
C ALA A 190 -18.42 13.75 -45.40
N GLU A 191 -19.28 14.60 -45.96
CA GLU A 191 -20.13 14.26 -47.10
C GLU A 191 -19.24 13.98 -48.33
N LEU A 192 -19.47 12.82 -48.95
CA LEU A 192 -18.93 12.39 -50.25
C LEU A 192 -19.61 13.12 -51.41
#